data_AF-A0A7W9JCP3-F1
#
_entry.id   AF-A0A7W9JCP3-F1
#
_cell.length_a   1.000
_cell.length_b   1.000
_cell.length_c   1.000
_cell.angle_alpha   90.00
_cell.angle_beta   90.00
_cell.angle_gamma   90.00
#
_symmetry.space_group_name_H-M   'P 1'
#
loop_
_entity.id
_entity.type
_entity.pdbx_description
1 polymer ?
#
loop_
_entity_poly.entity_id
_entity_poly.type
_entity_poly.pdbx_seq_one_letter_code
_entity_poly.pdbx_strand_id
1 'polypeptide(L)' 'MGKEEREARRNERAMQKSMDLLRAQNNVPKKLEEMGHKKAADNIRAKGGRWDSPEVRDASKGRDGR' A
#
# COMPACT_ATOMS: atom_id res chain seq x y z
N MET A 1 -20.16 26.35 -3.18
CA MET A 1 -18.99 25.48 -3.45
C MET A 1 -19.26 24.74 -4.76
N GLY A 2 -18.56 25.14 -5.81
CA GLY A 2 -18.77 24.66 -7.18
C GLY A 2 -18.27 23.22 -7.39
N LYS A 3 -18.69 22.58 -8.49
CA LYS A 3 -18.29 21.22 -8.86
C LYS A 3 -16.76 21.11 -9.02
N GLU A 4 -16.13 22.13 -9.60
CA GLU A 4 -14.67 22.22 -9.77
C GLU A 4 -13.90 22.28 -8.44
N GLU A 5 -14.37 23.06 -7.46
CA GLU A 5 -13.74 23.11 -6.13
C GLU A 5 -13.80 21.77 -5.38
N ARG A 6 -14.83 20.95 -5.64
CA ARG A 6 -14.95 19.62 -5.06
C ARG A 6 -14.00 18.62 -5.73
N GLU A 7 -13.85 18.70 -7.05
CA GLU A 7 -12.90 17.87 -7.80
C GLU A 7 -11.45 18.21 -7.48
N ALA A 8 -11.12 19.51 -7.37
CA ALA A 8 -9.79 19.97 -6.95
C ALA A 8 -9.43 19.43 -5.56
N ARG A 9 -10.34 19.54 -4.58
CA ARG A 9 -10.14 18.97 -3.23
C ARG A 9 -10.00 17.45 -3.22
N ARG A 10 -10.73 16.76 -4.09
CA ARG A 10 -10.64 15.29 -4.22
C ARG A 10 -9.30 14.87 -4.82
N ASN A 11 -8.81 15.61 -5.81
CA ASN A 11 -7.51 15.37 -6.43
C ASN A 11 -6.36 15.65 -5.45
N GLU A 12 -6.44 16.75 -4.70
CA GLU A 12 -5.46 17.10 -3.66
C GLU A 12 -5.39 16.02 -2.57
N ARG A 13 -6.54 15.53 -2.09
CA ARG A 13 -6.60 14.39 -1.16
C ARG A 13 -6.01 13.11 -1.73
N ALA A 14 -6.24 12.84 -3.02
CA ALA A 14 -5.68 11.66 -3.69
C ALA A 14 -4.15 11.77 -3.81
N MET A 15 -3.63 12.97 -4.15
CA MET A 15 -2.19 13.23 -4.19
C MET A 15 -1.55 13.07 -2.81
N GLN A 16 -2.13 13.69 -1.77
CA GLN A 16 -1.64 13.56 -0.40
C GLN A 16 -1.61 12.09 0.04
N LYS A 17 -2.68 11.35 -0.23
CA LYS A 17 -2.74 9.91 0.05
C LYS A 17 -1.67 9.12 -0.68
N SER A 18 -1.38 9.44 -1.94
CA SER A 18 -0.30 8.77 -2.70
C SER A 18 1.07 9.01 -2.08
N MET A 19 1.35 10.24 -1.63
CA MET A 19 2.59 10.60 -0.94
C MET A 19 2.74 9.88 0.39
N ASP A 20 1.66 9.79 1.17
CA ASP A 20 1.65 9.07 2.44
C ASP A 20 1.90 7.56 2.23
N LEU A 21 1.28 6.97 1.20
CA LEU A 21 1.52 5.57 0.83
C LEU A 21 2.97 5.33 0.38
N LEU A 22 3.55 6.25 -0.39
CA LEU A 22 4.94 6.18 -0.83
C LEU A 22 5.91 6.26 0.36
N ARG A 23 5.65 7.15 1.32
CA ARG A 23 6.44 7.24 2.57
C ARG A 23 6.31 5.98 3.42
N ALA A 24 5.11 5.39 3.49
CA ALA A 24 4.88 4.16 4.23
C ALA A 24 5.57 2.95 3.57
N GLN A 25 5.72 2.93 2.24
CA GLN A 25 6.22 1.81 1.45
C GLN A 25 7.51 1.18 2.00
N ASN A 26 8.48 2.00 2.39
CA ASN A 26 9.77 1.52 2.89
C ASN A 26 9.71 1.00 4.33
N ASN A 27 8.72 1.44 5.12
CA ASN A 27 8.58 1.08 6.52
C ASN A 27 7.73 -0.19 6.73
N VAL A 28 6.87 -0.55 5.77
CA VAL A 28 6.01 -1.74 5.88
C VAL A 28 6.81 -3.04 5.98
N PRO A 29 7.82 -3.32 5.13
CA PRO A 29 8.62 -4.55 5.26
C PRO A 29 9.31 -4.65 6.62
N LYS A 30 9.88 -3.55 7.11
CA LYS A 30 10.56 -3.51 8.41
C LYS A 30 9.61 -3.84 9.57
N LYS A 31 8.43 -3.24 9.59
CA LYS A 31 7.41 -3.55 10.60
C LYS A 31 6.92 -5.00 10.53
N LEU A 32 6.77 -5.55 9.31
CA LEU A 32 6.39 -6.95 9.13
C LEU A 32 7.47 -7.90 9.66
N GLU A 33 8.75 -7.59 9.47
CA GLU A 33 9.84 -8.35 10.07
C GLU A 33 9.83 -8.28 11.60
N GLU A 34 9.62 -7.09 12.17
CA GLU A 34 9.53 -6.87 13.62
C GLU A 34 8.36 -7.65 14.25
N MET A 35 7.24 -7.78 13.54
CA MET A 35 6.09 -8.58 13.97
C MET A 35 6.24 -10.09 13.72
N GLY A 36 7.38 -10.53 13.16
CA GLY A 36 7.63 -11.94 12.84
C GLY A 36 7.03 -12.43 11.51
N HIS A 37 6.40 -11.56 10.73
CA HIS A 37 5.83 -11.86 9.41
C HIS A 37 6.88 -11.80 8.29
N LYS A 38 8.00 -12.53 8.45
CA LYS A 38 9.15 -12.52 7.53
C LYS A 38 8.76 -12.78 6.07
N LYS A 39 7.93 -13.81 5.83
CA LYS A 39 7.45 -14.16 4.47
C LYS A 39 6.69 -13.01 3.78
N ALA A 40 5.90 -12.26 4.54
CA ALA A 40 5.16 -11.13 3.98
C ALA A 40 6.11 -9.97 3.63
N ALA A 41 7.09 -9.69 4.50
CA ALA A 41 8.13 -8.69 4.23
C ALA A 41 8.96 -9.05 2.98
N ASP A 42 9.38 -10.30 2.85
CA ASP A 42 10.15 -10.80 1.70
C ASP A 42 9.35 -10.69 0.39
N ASN A 43 8.08 -11.09 0.41
CA ASN A 43 7.19 -10.96 -0.75
C ASN A 43 7.03 -9.51 -1.20
N ILE A 44 6.92 -8.57 -0.25
CA ILE A 44 6.81 -7.14 -0.56
C ILE A 44 8.13 -6.63 -1.15
N ARG A 45 9.28 -6.98 -0.56
CA ARG A 45 10.60 -6.61 -1.09
C ARG A 45 10.82 -7.17 -2.50
N ALA A 46 10.49 -8.44 -2.73
CA ALA A 46 10.61 -9.08 -4.04
C ALA A 46 9.77 -8.40 -5.14
N LYS A 47 8.68 -7.73 -4.76
CA LYS A 47 7.80 -6.97 -5.66
C LYS A 47 8.12 -5.46 -5.67
N GLY A 48 9.36 -5.08 -5.36
CA GLY A 48 9.82 -3.68 -5.40
C GLY A 48 9.26 -2.83 -4.25
N GLY A 49 8.95 -3.43 -3.11
CA GLY A 49 8.41 -2.74 -1.94
C GLY A 49 6.92 -2.41 -2.01
N ARG A 50 6.25 -2.72 -3.13
CA ARG A 50 4.84 -2.35 -3.34
C ARG A 50 3.88 -3.23 -2.53
N TRP A 51 3.57 -2.84 -1.31
CA TRP A 51 2.58 -3.51 -0.47
C TRP A 51 1.13 -3.18 -0.84
N ASP A 52 0.92 -2.05 -1.54
CA ASP A 52 -0.38 -1.49 -1.89
C ASP A 52 -0.91 -1.96 -3.25
N SER A 53 -0.08 -2.65 -4.04
CA SER A 53 -0.48 -3.19 -5.33
C SER A 53 -1.61 -4.22 -5.17
N PRO A 54 -2.63 -4.23 -6.05
CA PRO A 54 -3.64 -5.29 -6.10
C PRO A 54 -3.00 -6.68 -6.11
N GLU A 55 -1.90 -6.86 -6.84
CA GLU A 55 -1.17 -8.13 -6.93
C GLU A 55 -0.53 -8.58 -5.61
N VAL A 56 -0.25 -7.66 -4.68
CA VAL A 56 0.28 -7.98 -3.34
C VAL A 56 -0.84 -8.21 -2.35
N ARG A 57 -1.89 -7.38 -2.41
CA ARG A 57 -3.13 -7.61 -1.66
C ARG A 57 -3.76 -8.96 -1.99
N ASP A 58 -3.84 -9.31 -3.27
CA ASP A 58 -4.49 -10.54 -3.71
C ASP A 58 -3.59 -11.76 -3.53
N ALA A 59 -2.26 -11.61 -3.59
CA ALA A 59 -1.33 -12.65 -3.17
C ALA A 59 -1.49 -13.02 -1.68
N SER A 60 -1.91 -12.07 -0.83
CA SER A 60 -2.24 -12.35 0.57
C SER A 60 -3.63 -13.00 0.76
N LYS A 61 -4.54 -12.85 -0.21
CA LYS A 61 -5.89 -13.43 -0.18
C LYS A 61 -5.98 -14.81 -0.82
N GLY A 62 -5.14 -15.12 -1.81
CA GLY A 62 -5.18 -16.37 -2.56
C GLY A 62 -4.66 -17.62 -1.83
N ARG A 63 -4.44 -17.58 -0.51
CA ARG A 63 -3.98 -18.73 0.28
C ARG A 63 -4.95 -19.19 1.38
N ASP A 64 -6.12 -18.59 1.48
CA ASP A 64 -7.16 -18.95 2.47
C ASP A 64 -8.50 -19.31 1.80
N GLY A 65 -8.44 -19.88 0.59
CA GLY A 65 -9.57 -20.45 -0.12
C GLY A 65 -9.19 -21.83 -0.64
N ARG A 66 -9.84 -22.85 -0.07
CA ARG A 66 -9.86 -24.24 -0.53
C ARG A 66 -10.09 -24.37 -2.03
#